data_AF-A0A376VT01-F1
#
_entry.id   AF-A0A376VT01-F1
#
_cell.length_a   1.000
_cell.length_b   1.000
_cell.length_c   1.000
_cell.angle_alpha   90.00
_cell.angle_beta   90.00
_cell.angle_gamma   90.00
#
_symmetry.space_group_name_H-M   'P 1'
#
loop_
_entity.id
_entity.type
_entity.pdbx_description
1 polymer ?
#
loop_
_entity_poly.entity_id
_entity_poly.type
_entity_poly.pdbx_seq_one_letter_code
_entity_poly.pdbx_strand_id
1 'polypeptide(L)' 'MFFIFRGRSGSQVKLLWSTGDGLCLLTKRLERGRFAWPSARDGKVFLTQAQLAMLLEGIDWRQPKRLLTSLTML' A
#
# COMPACT_ATOMS: atom_id res chain seq x y z
N MET A 1 -11.11 -11.42 0.74
CA MET A 1 -11.29 -9.99 0.42
C MET A 1 -10.33 -9.20 1.29
N PHE A 2 -9.59 -8.25 0.71
CA PHE A 2 -8.68 -7.38 1.44
C PHE A 2 -9.32 -6.01 1.63
N PHE A 3 -9.14 -5.43 2.81
CA PHE A 3 -9.47 -4.03 3.09
C PHE A 3 -8.17 -3.28 3.34
N ILE A 4 -7.97 -2.17 2.63
CA ILE A 4 -6.78 -1.35 2.77
C ILE A 4 -7.21 0.03 3.26
N PHE A 5 -6.68 0.44 4.40
CA PHE A 5 -6.94 1.74 5.01
C PHE A 5 -5.69 2.59 4.95
N ARG A 6 -5.83 3.88 4.59
CA ARG A 6 -4.77 4.88 4.67
C ARG A 6 -4.99 5.74 5.91
N GLY A 7 -3.94 5.89 6.72
CA GLY A 7 -3.96 6.82 7.85
C GLY A 7 -4.04 8.29 7.39
N ARG A 8 -4.54 9.18 8.25
CA ARG A 8 -4.77 10.60 7.94
C ARG A 8 -3.53 11.33 7.41
N SER A 9 -2.34 11.03 7.96
CA SER A 9 -1.06 11.59 7.50
C SER A 9 -0.67 11.14 6.10
N GLY A 10 -1.21 10.00 5.65
CA GLY A 10 -0.83 9.30 4.43
C GLY A 10 0.47 8.52 4.50
N SER A 11 1.18 8.53 5.63
CA SER A 11 2.45 7.80 5.79
C SER A 11 2.27 6.36 6.24
N GLN A 12 1.04 5.92 6.53
CA GLN A 12 0.74 4.59 7.04
C GLN A 12 -0.44 3.97 6.31
N VAL A 13 -0.35 2.66 6.07
CA VAL A 13 -1.45 1.83 5.58
C VAL A 13 -1.65 0.61 6.48
N LYS A 14 -2.89 0.12 6.50
CA LYS A 14 -3.29 -1.12 7.18
C LYS A 14 -4.02 -2.02 6.19
N LEU A 15 -3.57 -3.25 6.03
CA LEU A 15 -4.21 -4.27 5.20
C LEU A 15 -4.84 -5.30 6.13
N LEU A 16 -6.14 -5.51 5.98
CA LEU A 16 -6.91 -6.45 6.78
C LEU A 16 -7.53 -7.51 5.85
N TRP A 17 -7.35 -8.78 6.17
CA TRP A 17 -7.96 -9.88 5.42
C TRP A 17 -8.24 -11.08 6.32
N SER A 18 -9.29 -11.83 5.99
CA SER A 18 -9.58 -13.11 6.64
C SER A 18 -8.77 -14.21 5.96
N THR A 19 -8.21 -15.08 6.79
CA THR A 19 -7.74 -16.42 6.42
C THR A 19 -8.80 -17.44 6.85
N GLY A 20 -8.59 -18.73 6.55
CA GLY A 20 -9.52 -19.78 6.95
C GLY A 20 -9.56 -20.01 8.47
N ASP A 21 -8.51 -19.60 9.17
CA ASP A 21 -8.26 -19.78 10.59
C ASP A 21 -8.34 -18.49 11.41
N GLY A 22 -8.55 -17.33 10.76
CA GLY A 22 -8.65 -16.07 11.48
C GLY A 22 -8.56 -14.82 10.63
N LEU A 23 -8.08 -13.74 11.26
CA LEU A 23 -7.93 -12.43 10.67
C LEU A 23 -6.48 -12.00 10.72
N CYS A 24 -5.93 -11.63 9.57
CA CYS A 24 -4.58 -11.10 9.46
C CYS A 24 -4.61 -9.58 9.26
N LEU A 25 -3.69 -8.89 9.96
CA LEU A 25 -3.46 -7.46 9.85
C LEU A 25 -1.99 -7.19 9.56
N LEU A 26 -1.73 -6.56 8.41
CA LEU A 26 -0.43 -5.97 8.10
C LEU A 26 -0.50 -4.45 8.30
N THR A 27 0.44 -3.89 9.04
CA THR A 27 0.61 -2.44 9.17
C THR A 27 1.95 -2.05 8.56
N LYS A 28 1.94 -1.10 7.62
CA LYS A 28 3.16 -0.56 7.01
C LYS A 28 3.20 0.96 7.15
N ARG A 29 4.36 1.48 7.56
CA ARG A 29 4.67 2.90 7.63
C ARG A 29 5.83 3.20 6.69
N LEU A 30 5.77 4.32 5.98
CA LEU A 30 6.91 4.85 5.24
C LEU A 30 7.76 5.70 6.18
N GLU A 31 9.07 5.51 6.13
CA GLU A 31 10.03 6.35 6.85
C GLU A 31 9.99 7.80 6.35
N ARG A 32 9.73 8.00 5.05
CA ARG A 32 9.58 9.31 4.42
C ARG A 32 8.47 9.30 3.38
N GLY A 33 7.76 10.42 3.23
CA GLY A 33 6.74 10.61 2.20
C GLY A 33 5.35 10.08 2.59
N ARG A 34 4.51 9.87 1.57
CA ARG A 34 3.12 9.41 1.70
C ARG A 34 2.81 8.37 0.64
N PHE A 35 1.96 7.41 0.96
CA PHE A 35 1.44 6.47 -0.01
C PHE A 35 0.68 7.19 -1.12
N ALA A 36 0.95 6.82 -2.37
CA ALA A 36 0.07 7.16 -3.49
C ALA A 36 -1.26 6.44 -3.28
N TRP A 37 -2.34 7.20 -3.19
CA TRP A 37 -3.64 6.64 -2.84
C TRP A 37 -4.65 6.82 -3.97
N PRO A 38 -5.29 5.73 -4.42
CA PRO A 38 -6.26 5.79 -5.50
C PRO A 38 -7.49 6.56 -5.03
N SER A 39 -8.05 7.36 -5.94
CA SER A 39 -9.35 7.96 -5.75
C SER A 39 -10.37 6.84 -5.99
N ALA A 40 -11.01 6.34 -4.94
CA ALA A 40 -12.09 5.37 -5.07
C ALA A 40 -13.36 6.12 -5.49
N ARG A 41 -13.80 5.99 -6.75
CA ARG A 41 -15.06 6.62 -7.20
C ARG A 41 -16.28 6.03 -6.49
N ASP A 42 -16.29 4.71 -6.29
CA ASP A 42 -17.42 3.98 -5.69
C ASP A 42 -17.07 3.32 -4.34
N GLY A 43 -16.08 3.88 -3.63
CA GLY A 43 -15.61 3.32 -2.35
C GLY A 43 -14.86 1.99 -2.45
N LYS A 44 -14.68 1.44 -3.66
CA LYS A 44 -13.90 0.22 -3.94
C LYS A 44 -12.89 0.51 -5.05
N VAL A 45 -11.72 -0.12 -4.95
CA VAL A 45 -10.67 -0.09 -5.98
C VAL A 45 -10.18 -1.51 -6.18
N PHE A 46 -10.15 -1.95 -7.43
CA PHE A 46 -9.51 -3.19 -7.81
C PHE A 46 -8.03 -2.90 -8.08
N LEU A 47 -7.15 -3.58 -7.36
CA LEU A 47 -5.71 -3.52 -7.59
C LEU A 47 -5.23 -4.87 -8.10
N THR A 48 -4.40 -4.85 -9.14
CA THR A 48 -3.62 -6.03 -9.52
C THR A 48 -2.57 -6.32 -8.45
N GLN A 49 -1.99 -7.53 -8.45
CA GLN A 49 -0.90 -7.88 -7.53
C GLN A 49 0.28 -6.91 -7.66
N ALA A 50 0.62 -6.50 -8.89
CA ALA A 50 1.67 -5.51 -9.14
C ALA A 50 1.33 -4.12 -8.57
N GLN A 51 0.08 -3.68 -8.69
CA GLN A 51 -0.35 -2.40 -8.11
C GLN A 51 -0.37 -2.43 -6.58
N LEU A 52 -0.71 -3.58 -5.98
CA LEU A 52 -0.59 -3.77 -4.54
C LEU A 52 0.87 -3.75 -4.09
N ALA A 53 1.78 -4.40 -4.82
CA ALA A 53 3.22 -4.35 -4.52
C ALA A 53 3.75 -2.91 -4.61
N MET A 54 3.44 -2.20 -5.70
CA MET A 54 3.80 -0.78 -5.85
C MET A 54 3.23 0.09 -4.71
N LEU A 55 1.97 -0.15 -4.31
CA LEU A 55 1.38 0.53 -3.15
C LEU A 55 2.25 0.33 -1.92
N LEU A 56 2.57 -0.93 -1.60
CA LEU A 56 3.29 -1.29 -0.41
C LEU A 56 4.73 -0.76 -0.45
N GLU A 57 5.35 -0.66 -1.61
CA GLU A 57 6.67 -0.02 -1.79
C GLU A 57 6.62 1.51 -1.71
N GLY A 58 5.42 2.12 -1.67
CA GLY A 58 5.26 3.57 -1.68
C GLY A 58 5.49 4.20 -3.05
N ILE A 59 5.47 3.40 -4.12
CA ILE A 59 5.64 3.86 -5.50
C ILE A 59 4.32 4.45 -6.00
N ASP A 60 4.38 5.64 -6.60
CA ASP A 60 3.23 6.23 -7.27
C ASP A 60 3.01 5.54 -8.63
N TRP A 61 1.94 4.76 -8.76
CA TRP A 61 1.59 4.11 -10.03
C TRP A 61 0.98 5.06 -11.07
N ARG A 62 0.56 6.27 -10.67
CA ARG A 62 0.06 7.31 -11.61
C ARG A 62 1.21 7.99 -12.33
N GLN A 63 2.40 7.95 -11.72
CA GLN A 63 3.66 8.41 -12.27
C GLN A 63 4.74 7.42 -11.84
N PRO A 64 5.00 6.34 -12.60
CA PRO A 64 6.00 5.34 -12.23
C PRO A 64 7.42 5.97 -12.27
N LYS A 65 7.75 6.78 -11.27
CA LYS A 65 9.09 7.20 -10.95
C LYS A 65 9.69 6.11 -10.10
N ARG A 66 10.52 5.31 -10.76
CA ARG A 66 11.38 4.32 -10.13
C ARG A 66 12.33 5.03 -9.15
N LEU A 67 11.97 5.06 -7.87
CA LEU A 67 12.90 5.43 -6.81
C LEU A 67 13.75 4.19 -6.48
N LEU A 68 14.56 3.75 -7.44
CA LEU A 68 15.69 2.88 -7.13
C LEU A 68 16.73 3.74 -6.42
N THR A 69 16.62 3.82 -5.10
CA THR A 69 17.76 4.23 -4.28
C THR A 69 17.98 3.12 -3.27
N SER A 70 18.99 2.31 -3.57
CA SER A 70 19.71 1.37 -2.71
C SER A 70 18.87 0.51 -1.76
N LEU A 71 18.64 -0.73 -2.18
CA LEU A 71 18.86 -1.86 -1.28
C LEU A 71 20.34 -1.88 -0.91
N THR A 72 20.76 -1.05 0.05
CA THR A 72 21.94 -1.39 0.82
C THR A 72 21.51 -2.50 1.76
N MET A 73 21.87 -3.74 1.41
CA MET A 73 21.87 -4.80 2.40
C MET A 73 22.84 -4.40 3.50
N LEU A 74 22.32 -4.18 4.70
CA LEU A 74 23.03 -4.41 5.95
C LEU A 74 22.39 -5.63 6.60
#